data_AF-A0A951EHQ4-F1
#
_entry.id   AF-A0A951EHQ4-F1
#
_cell.length_a   1.000
_cell.length_b   1.000
_cell.length_c   1.000
_cell.angle_alpha   90.00
_cell.angle_beta   90.00
_cell.angle_gamma   90.00
#
_symmetry.space_group_name_H-M   'P 1'
#
loop_
_entity.id
_entity.type
_entity.pdbx_description
1 polymer ?
#
loop_
_entity_poly.entity_id
_entity_poly.type
_entity_poly.pdbx_seq_one_letter_code
_entity_poly.pdbx_strand_id
1 'polypeptide(L)' 'MEFLTPEELHQRAEDLYYAALDHLADDNRSAAIDSLRESLEHDPHFTDAMHALARALQDDGQFDEAITVATRISQL' A
#
# COMPACT_ATOMS: atom_id res chain seq x y z
N MET A 1 -10.04 -10.37 -23.45
CA MET A 1 -9.90 -9.84 -22.09
C MET A 1 -8.49 -10.20 -21.69
N GLU A 2 -7.60 -9.21 -21.65
CA GLU A 2 -6.18 -9.40 -21.37
C GLU A 2 -6.06 -9.56 -19.86
N PHE A 3 -5.63 -10.73 -19.40
CA PHE A 3 -5.38 -11.00 -17.99
C PHE A 3 -3.93 -10.61 -17.71
N LEU A 4 -3.73 -9.68 -16.79
CA LEU A 4 -2.39 -9.31 -16.33
C LEU A 4 -1.71 -10.53 -15.70
N THR A 5 -0.44 -10.71 -16.01
CA THR A 5 0.43 -11.69 -15.36
C THR A 5 0.70 -11.28 -13.91
N PRO A 6 1.10 -12.22 -13.03
CA PRO A 6 1.50 -11.88 -11.67
C PRO A 6 2.61 -10.82 -11.62
N GLU A 7 3.53 -10.84 -12.58
CA GLU A 7 4.62 -9.86 -12.70
C GLU A 7 4.10 -8.46 -13.07
N GLU A 8 3.15 -8.36 -14.00
CA GLU A 8 2.52 -7.08 -14.36
C GLU A 8 1.64 -6.52 -13.24
N LEU A 9 0.95 -7.39 -12.49
CA LEU A 9 0.20 -6.99 -11.29
C LEU A 9 1.14 -6.43 -10.22
N HIS A 10 2.25 -7.11 -9.97
CA HIS A 10 3.27 -6.64 -9.03
C HIS A 10 3.90 -5.32 -9.50
N GLN A 11 4.26 -5.20 -10.78
CA GLN A 11 4.82 -3.97 -11.33
C GLN A 11 3.85 -2.79 -11.17
N ARG A 12 2.56 -3.02 -11.41
CA ARG A 12 1.54 -1.99 -11.21
C ARG A 12 1.41 -1.58 -9.74
N ALA A 13 1.53 -2.54 -8.82
CA ALA A 13 1.55 -2.29 -7.39
C ALA A 13 2.80 -1.48 -6.98
N GLU A 14 3.97 -1.79 -7.53
CA GLU A 14 5.21 -1.05 -7.30
C GLU A 14 5.10 0.41 -7.76
N ASP A 15 4.54 0.66 -8.96
CA ASP A 15 4.37 2.02 -9.47
C ASP A 15 3.52 2.88 -8.51
N LEU A 16 2.43 2.30 -7.99
CA LEU A 16 1.55 2.95 -7.01
C LEU A 16 2.23 3.12 -5.65
N TYR A 17 3.06 2.17 -5.25
CA TYR A 17 3.87 2.28 -4.04
C TYR A 17 4.86 3.45 -4.13
N TYR A 18 5.56 3.61 -5.26
CA TYR A 18 6.45 4.75 -5.46
C TYR A 18 5.70 6.08 -5.49
N ALA A 19 4.53 6.14 -6.14
CA ALA A 19 3.68 7.34 -6.10
C ALA A 19 3.26 7.70 -4.66
N ALA A 20 2.97 6.69 -3.83
CA ALA A 20 2.68 6.93 -2.42
C ALA A 20 3.88 7.48 -1.64
N LEU A 21 5.10 7.02 -1.92
CA LEU A 21 6.32 7.54 -1.29
C LEU A 21 6.54 9.01 -1.65
N ASP A 22 6.28 9.39 -2.91
CA ASP A 22 6.33 10.80 -3.34
C ASP A 22 5.29 11.63 -2.58
N HIS A 23 4.06 11.14 -2.44
CA HIS A 23 3.03 11.80 -1.63
C HIS A 23 3.41 11.93 -0.15
N LEU A 24 4.06 10.94 0.45
CA LEU A 24 4.57 11.05 1.82
C LEU A 24 5.69 12.07 1.94
N ALA A 25 6.56 12.19 0.93
CA ALA A 25 7.61 13.21 0.90
C ALA A 25 7.04 14.64 0.80
N ASP A 26 5.90 14.79 0.10
CA ASP A 26 5.16 16.06 -0.03
C ASP A 26 4.21 16.35 1.15
N ASP A 27 4.27 15.57 2.24
CA ASP A 27 3.37 15.64 3.41
C ASP A 27 1.87 15.44 3.06
N ASN A 28 1.58 14.92 1.87
CA ASN A 28 0.22 14.61 1.41
C ASN A 28 -0.20 13.20 1.84
N ARG A 29 -0.39 13.04 3.16
CA ARG A 29 -0.67 11.74 3.79
C ARG A 29 -1.92 11.05 3.27
N SER A 30 -2.99 11.79 2.98
CA SER A 30 -4.22 11.22 2.45
C SER A 30 -4.01 10.58 1.08
N ALA A 31 -3.31 11.26 0.17
CA ALA A 31 -3.03 10.73 -1.16
C ALA A 31 -2.11 9.50 -1.10
N ALA A 32 -1.13 9.52 -0.18
CA ALA A 32 -0.27 8.36 0.04
C ALA A 32 -1.07 7.12 0.49
N ILE A 33 -1.99 7.28 1.43
CA ILE A 33 -2.85 6.19 1.91
C ILE A 33 -3.69 5.61 0.76
N ASP A 34 -4.27 6.47 -0.08
CA ASP A 34 -5.08 6.03 -1.22
C ASP A 34 -4.24 5.27 -2.25
N SER A 35 -3.05 5.77 -2.61
CA SER A 35 -2.13 5.08 -3.52
C SER A 35 -1.65 3.73 -2.96
N LEU A 36 -1.41 3.64 -1.65
CA LEU A 36 -1.03 2.39 -1.00
C LEU A 36 -2.18 1.36 -0.98
N ARG A 37 -3.43 1.82 -0.80
CA ARG A 37 -4.60 0.93 -0.93
C ARG A 37 -4.72 0.41 -2.36
N GLU A 38 -4.60 1.27 -3.36
CA GLU A 38 -4.64 0.87 -4.78
C GLU A 38 -3.49 -0.11 -5.12
N SER A 39 -2.29 0.12 -4.58
CA SER A 39 -1.15 -0.80 -4.72
C SER A 39 -1.51 -2.21 -4.25
N LEU A 40 -2.16 -2.34 -3.10
CA LEU A 40 -2.57 -3.62 -2.53
C LEU A 40 -3.80 -4.25 -3.21
N GLU A 41 -4.56 -3.49 -4.00
CA GLU A 41 -5.60 -4.06 -4.87
C GLU A 41 -4.98 -4.81 -6.05
N HIS A 42 -3.82 -4.36 -6.53
CA HIS A 42 -3.06 -5.02 -7.59
C HIS A 42 -2.22 -6.20 -7.09
N ASP A 43 -1.49 -6.00 -5.99
CA ASP A 43 -0.74 -7.08 -5.33
C ASP A 43 -1.05 -7.14 -3.82
N PRO A 44 -2.00 -8.00 -3.41
CA PRO A 44 -2.38 -8.17 -2.01
C PRO A 44 -1.29 -8.73 -1.09
N HIS A 45 -0.18 -9.24 -1.65
CA HIS A 45 0.94 -9.83 -0.91
C HIS A 45 2.16 -8.89 -0.87
N PHE A 46 2.04 -7.68 -1.41
CA PHE A 46 3.14 -6.73 -1.44
C PHE A 46 3.43 -6.14 -0.06
N THR A 47 4.31 -6.81 0.68
CA THR A 47 4.61 -6.51 2.09
C THR A 47 5.15 -5.11 2.33
N ASP A 48 5.91 -4.54 1.38
CA ASP A 48 6.44 -3.17 1.50
C ASP A 48 5.31 -2.13 1.46
N ALA A 49 4.35 -2.27 0.54
CA ALA A 49 3.16 -1.43 0.49
C ALA A 49 2.28 -1.61 1.73
N MET A 50 2.13 -2.83 2.24
CA MET A 50 1.40 -3.08 3.49
C MET A 50 2.06 -2.38 4.69
N HIS A 51 3.38 -2.46 4.79
CA HIS A 51 4.12 -1.83 5.88
C HIS A 51 4.03 -0.29 5.78
N ALA A 52 4.18 0.26 4.58
CA ALA A 52 4.00 1.69 4.36
C ALA A 52 2.58 2.16 4.70
N LEU A 53 1.55 1.39 4.31
CA LEU A 53 0.14 1.70 4.61
C LEU A 53 -0.11 1.69 6.12
N ALA A 54 0.34 0.64 6.82
CA ALA A 54 0.19 0.54 8.26
C ALA A 54 0.82 1.74 8.98
N ARG A 55 2.01 2.17 8.55
CA ARG A 55 2.68 3.37 9.09
C ARG A 55 1.91 4.65 8.77
N ALA A 56 1.48 4.83 7.53
CA ALA A 56 0.76 6.03 7.12
C ALA A 56 -0.57 6.18 7.88
N LEU A 57 -1.32 5.09 8.05
CA LEU A 57 -2.55 5.02 8.85
C LEU A 57 -2.29 5.30 10.34
N GLN A 58 -1.20 4.76 10.90
CA GLN A 58 -0.82 5.02 12.29
C GLN A 58 -0.58 6.51 12.54
N ASP A 59 0.19 7.14 11.64
CA ASP A 59 0.48 8.56 11.73
C ASP A 59 -0.78 9.44 11.53
N ASP A 60 -1.75 8.98 10.75
CA ASP A 60 -3.06 9.63 10.57
C ASP A 60 -4.04 9.37 11.74
N GLY A 61 -3.66 8.50 12.69
CA GLY A 61 -4.49 8.13 13.85
C GLY A 61 -5.53 7.05 13.57
N GLN A 62 -5.50 6.44 12.38
CA GLN A 62 -6.40 5.34 11.98
C GLN A 62 -5.88 3.98 12.50
N PHE A 63 -5.76 3.85 13.82
CA PHE A 63 -5.08 2.71 14.45
C PHE A 63 -5.73 1.35 14.18
N ASP A 64 -7.05 1.26 14.12
CA ASP A 64 -7.75 -0.02 13.90
C ASP A 64 -7.41 -0.62 12.52
N GLU A 65 -7.36 0.22 11.49
CA GLU A 65 -7.00 -0.19 10.14
C GLU A 65 -5.49 -0.49 10.05
N ALA A 66 -4.65 0.34 10.68
CA ALA A 66 -3.21 0.10 10.75
C ALA A 66 -2.88 -1.28 11.34
N ILE A 67 -3.53 -1.65 12.46
CA ILE A 67 -3.38 -2.96 13.10
C ILE A 67 -3.85 -4.08 12.17
N THR A 68 -4.97 -3.89 11.49
CA THR A 68 -5.51 -4.87 10.53
C THR A 68 -4.51 -5.16 9.41
N VAL A 69 -3.94 -4.10 8.82
CA VAL A 69 -2.93 -4.23 7.75
C VAL A 69 -1.65 -4.87 8.28
N ALA A 70 -1.13 -4.41 9.42
CA ALA A 70 0.09 -4.97 10.02
C ALA A 70 -0.07 -6.46 10.41
N THR A 71 -1.25 -6.85 10.89
CA THR A 71 -1.55 -8.24 11.24
C THR A 71 -1.48 -9.15 10.02
N ARG A 72 -1.97 -8.70 8.86
CA ARG A 72 -1.88 -9.46 7.61
C ARG A 72 -0.42 -9.77 7.24
N ILE A 73 0.52 -8.84 7.44
CA ILE A 73 1.95 -9.07 7.16
C ILE A 73 2.49 -10.28 7.96
N SER A 74 2.08 -10.40 9.22
CA SER A 74 2.51 -11.52 10.09
C SER A 74 1.88 -12.87 9.77
N GLN A 75 0.90 -12.90 8.87
CA GLN A 75 0.11 -14.09 8.51
C GLN A 75 0.44 -14.63 7.11
N LEU A 76 1.34 -13.97 6.38
CA LEU A 76 1.88 -14.42 5.09
C LEU A 76 2.90 -15.54 5.29
#